data_AF-A0AAU7VQX4-F1
#
_entry.id   AF-A0AAU7VQX4-F1
#
_cell.length_a   1.000
_cell.length_b   1.000
_cell.length_c   1.000
_cell.angle_alpha   90.00
_cell.angle_beta   90.00
_cell.angle_gamma   90.00
#
_symmetry.space_group_name_H-M   'P 1'
#
loop_
_entity.id
_entity.type
_entity.pdbx_description
1 polymer ?
#
loop_
_entity_poly.entity_id
_entity_poly.type
_entity_poly.pdbx_seq_one_letter_code
_entity_poly.pdbx_strand_id
1 'polypeptide(L)' 'MRRKYKRGWSWKAFLLSVFWYFYHGIIDKAIVMAAIIIFSFGLGIIPVAIYSGLNGNKDLYNKAMQNF' A
#
# COMPACT_ATOMS: atom_id res chain seq x y z
N MET A 1 -0.06 21.04 12.73
CA MET A 1 -0.62 19.81 13.36
C MET A 1 0.18 18.59 12.90
N ARG A 2 0.98 17.95 13.75
CA ARG A 2 1.58 16.63 13.42
C ARG A 2 0.45 15.60 13.39
N ARG A 3 0.00 15.16 12.21
CA ARG A 3 -0.95 14.04 12.11
C ARG A 3 -0.28 12.84 12.76
N LYS A 4 -0.77 12.38 13.91
CA LYS A 4 -0.25 11.16 14.55
C LYS A 4 -0.45 10.01 13.56
N TYR A 5 0.64 9.49 13.02
CA TYR A 5 0.63 8.26 12.23
C TYR A 5 -0.02 7.15 13.07
N LYS A 6 -1.20 6.68 12.65
CA LYS A 6 -1.82 5.48 13.23
C LYS A 6 -1.08 4.27 12.67
N ARG A 7 -0.08 3.82 13.42
CA ARG A 7 0.63 2.56 13.22
C ARG A 7 -0.37 1.43 13.45
N GLY A 8 -1.05 0.98 12.39
CA GLY A 8 -2.14 0.02 12.51
C GLY A 8 -2.66 -0.47 11.16
N TRP A 9 -3.31 -1.63 11.22
CA TRP A 9 -3.88 -2.32 10.07
C TRP A 9 -4.89 -1.45 9.32
N SER A 10 -4.72 -1.33 8.01
CA SER A 10 -5.63 -0.66 7.10
C SER A 10 -6.44 -1.69 6.34
N TRP A 11 -7.69 -1.89 6.76
CA TRP A 11 -8.61 -2.79 6.06
C TRP A 11 -8.84 -2.40 4.59
N LYS A 12 -8.86 -1.10 4.30
CA LYS A 12 -9.00 -0.59 2.93
C LYS A 12 -7.79 -0.95 2.07
N ALA A 13 -6.57 -0.80 2.62
CA ALA A 13 -5.36 -1.14 1.89
C ALA A 13 -5.17 -2.66 1.77
N PHE A 14 -5.68 -3.46 2.72
CA PHE A 14 -5.67 -4.92 2.61
C PHE A 14 -6.60 -5.41 1.49
N LEU A 15 -7.86 -4.97 1.49
CA LEU A 15 -8.87 -5.45 0.54
C LEU A 15 -8.61 -4.97 -0.89
N LEU A 16 -8.20 -3.71 -1.07
CA LEU A 16 -7.89 -3.17 -2.39
C LEU A 16 -6.42 -3.44 -2.81
N SER A 17 -5.54 -3.80 -1.87
CA SER A 17 -4.13 -4.14 -2.14
C SER A 17 -3.47 -3.13 -3.09
N VAL A 18 -2.96 -3.58 -4.23
CA VAL A 18 -2.33 -2.77 -5.28
C VAL A 18 -3.23 -1.63 -5.79
N PHE A 19 -4.53 -1.86 -5.96
CA PHE A 19 -5.46 -0.83 -6.43
C PHE A 19 -5.55 0.35 -5.46
N TRP A 20 -5.39 0.09 -4.16
CA TRP A 20 -5.38 1.13 -3.14
C TRP A 20 -4.21 2.09 -3.32
N TYR A 21 -3.03 1.56 -3.66
CA TYR A 21 -1.82 2.35 -3.91
C TYR A 21 -1.95 3.18 -5.19
N PHE A 22 -2.54 2.62 -6.26
CA PHE A 22 -2.86 3.39 -7.47
C PHE A 22 -3.83 4.54 -7.20
N TYR A 23 -4.92 4.29 -6.46
CA TYR A 23 -5.91 5.32 -6.13
C TYR A 23 -5.32 6.49 -5.35
N HIS A 24 -4.39 6.21 -4.42
CA HIS A 24 -3.70 7.25 -3.66
C HIS A 24 -2.47 7.82 -4.38
N GLY A 25 -2.20 7.41 -5.62
CA GLY A 25 -1.09 7.86 -6.46
C GLY A 25 0.30 7.49 -5.91
N ILE A 26 0.42 6.37 -5.20
CA ILE A 26 1.70 5.82 -4.73
C ILE A 26 2.18 4.81 -5.79
N ILE A 27 2.58 5.32 -6.95
CA ILE A 27 2.76 4.52 -8.18
C ILE A 27 3.95 3.57 -8.06
N ASP A 28 5.08 4.02 -7.51
CA ASP A 28 6.30 3.22 -7.41
C ASP A 28 6.06 1.88 -6.69
N LYS A 29 5.39 1.94 -5.54
CA LYS A 29 5.04 0.74 -4.76
C LYS A 29 3.98 -0.10 -5.46
N ALA A 30 3.01 0.53 -6.12
CA ALA A 30 1.97 -0.18 -6.85
C ALA A 30 2.58 -1.04 -7.98
N ILE A 31 3.55 -0.51 -8.73
CA ILE A 31 4.25 -1.24 -9.80
C ILE A 31 5.02 -2.44 -9.23
N VAL A 32 5.78 -2.25 -8.15
CA VAL A 32 6.54 -3.35 -7.52
C VAL A 32 5.60 -4.46 -7.04
N MET A 33 4.49 -4.10 -6.38
CA MET A 33 3.52 -5.07 -5.92
C MET A 33 2.80 -5.79 -7.07
N ALA A 34 2.45 -5.06 -8.14
CA ALA A 34 1.87 -5.65 -9.34
C ALA A 34 2.84 -6.63 -10.01
N ALA A 35 4.12 -6.28 -10.11
CA ALA A 35 5.15 -7.17 -10.63
C ALA A 35 5.25 -8.46 -9.80
N ILE A 36 5.26 -8.37 -8.46
CA ILE A 36 5.26 -9.55 -7.58
C ILE A 36 4.06 -10.45 -7.87
N ILE A 37 2.86 -9.88 -8.02
CA ILE A 37 1.64 -10.64 -8.34
C ILE A 37 1.76 -11.34 -9.69
N ILE A 38 2.22 -10.63 -10.73
CA ILE A 38 2.35 -11.17 -12.09
C ILE A 38 3.41 -12.28 -12.15
N PHE A 39 4.60 -12.05 -11.61
CA PHE A 39 5.69 -13.04 -11.59
C PHE A 39 5.35 -14.27 -10.75
N SER A 40 4.51 -14.11 -9.73
CA SER A 40 4.05 -15.21 -8.88
C SER A 40 2.79 -15.90 -9.42
N PHE A 41 2.36 -15.61 -10.65
CA PHE A 41 1.12 -16.13 -11.25
C PHE A 41 -0.12 -15.96 -10.35
N GLY A 42 -0.21 -14.85 -9.62
CA GLY A 42 -1.31 -14.57 -8.70
C GLY A 42 -1.14 -15.11 -7.28
N LEU A 43 -0.17 -16.00 -7.00
CA LEU A 43 0.09 -16.49 -5.62
C LEU A 43 0.58 -15.38 -4.68
N GLY A 44 1.19 -14.32 -5.25
CA GLY A 44 1.63 -13.15 -4.51
C GLY A 44 0.49 -12.27 -3.97
N ILE A 45 -0.76 -12.49 -4.37
CA ILE A 45 -1.90 -11.63 -3.98
C ILE A 45 -2.07 -11.58 -2.46
N ILE A 46 -2.01 -12.73 -1.79
CA ILE A 46 -2.20 -12.83 -0.34
C ILE A 46 -1.08 -12.09 0.43
N PRO A 47 0.22 -12.40 0.22
CA PRO A 47 1.29 -11.69 0.92
C PRO A 47 1.32 -10.19 0.59
N VAL A 48 1.02 -9.79 -0.65
CA VAL A 48 0.95 -8.37 -1.05
C VAL A 48 -0.23 -7.67 -0.39
N ALA A 49 -1.39 -8.31 -0.26
CA ALA A 49 -2.53 -7.76 0.46
C ALA A 49 -2.21 -7.55 1.96
N ILE A 50 -1.58 -8.54 2.61
CA ILE A 50 -1.15 -8.44 4.02
C ILE A 50 -0.17 -7.28 4.20
N TYR A 51 0.84 -7.18 3.33
CA TYR A 51 1.80 -6.07 3.34
C TYR A 51 1.08 -4.72 3.19
N SER A 52 0.12 -4.65 2.25
CA SER A 52 -0.67 -3.46 1.99
C SER A 52 -1.52 -3.07 3.21
N GLY A 53 -2.12 -4.04 3.90
CA GLY A 53 -2.85 -3.83 5.16
C GLY A 53 -1.97 -3.27 6.26
N LEU A 54 -0.75 -3.79 6.44
CA LEU A 54 0.17 -3.34 7.50
C LEU A 54 0.80 -1.97 7.20
N ASN A 55 1.18 -1.71 5.95
CA ASN A 55 1.97 -0.54 5.58
C ASN A 55 1.17 0.56 4.87
N GLY A 56 -0.05 0.32 4.41
CA GLY A 56 -0.82 1.29 3.61
C GLY A 56 -1.01 2.64 4.29
N ASN A 57 -1.36 2.65 5.59
CA ASN A 57 -1.50 3.89 6.35
C ASN A 57 -0.17 4.65 6.51
N LYS A 58 0.96 3.91 6.57
CA LYS A 58 2.30 4.48 6.68
C LYS A 58 2.72 5.13 5.38
N ASP A 59 2.47 4.45 4.27
CA ASP A 59 2.86 4.91 2.95
C ASP A 59 2.04 6.12 2.52
N LEU A 60 0.75 6.15 2.86
CA LEU A 60 -0.09 7.33 2.66
C LEU A 60 0.38 8.52 3.51
N TYR A 61 0.77 8.29 4.76
CA TYR A 61 1.33 9.34 5.62
C TYR A 61 2.66 9.89 5.07
N ASN A 62 3.55 9.00 4.64
CA ASN A 62 4.84 9.37 4.05
C ASN A 62 4.65 10.17 2.76
N LYS A 63 3.75 9.74 1.87
CA LYS A 63 3.39 10.50 0.66
C LYS A 63 2.86 11.89 1.02
N ALA A 64 2.00 11.99 2.03
CA ALA A 64 1.47 13.28 2.47
C ALA A 64 2.54 14.20 3.08
N MET A 65 3.64 13.65 3.63
CA MET A 65 4.76 14.43 4.15
C MET A 65 5.81 14.80 3.10
N GLN A 66 5.99 14.00 2.04
CA GLN A 66 6.93 14.32 0.95
C GLN A 66 6.44 15.46 0.04
N ASN A 67 5.17 15.84 0.12
CA ASN A 67 4.59 16.96 -0.64
C ASN A 67 4.72 18.33 0.08
N PHE A 68 5.57 18.44 1.10
CA PHE A 68 5.95 19.69 1.77
C PHE A 68 7.44 19.95 1.57
#